data_AF-A0A6I1KAJ1-F1
#
_entry.id   AF-A0A6I1KAJ1-F1
#
_cell.length_a   1.000
_cell.length_b   1.000
_cell.length_c   1.000
_cell.angle_alpha   90.00
_cell.angle_beta   90.00
_cell.angle_gamma   90.00
#
_symmetry.space_group_name_H-M   'P 1'
#
loop_
_entity.id
_entity.type
_entity.pdbx_description
1 polymer ?
#
loop_
_entity_poly.entity_id
_entity_poly.type
_entity_poly.pdbx_seq_one_letter_code
_entity_poly.pdbx_strand_id
1 'polypeptide(L)'
;MPQHPDKAELDRLFPYVREYQALASKHGIGDIFQDNGGKLLQMLLITGLKSTGGREGNDARDEAGNEYELKSVNALLTKSFSTHHHMNPTILAKYRQVVWFMAVYEGIELRAIYRMTPANLEPYFSKWERKWHDSGGKDINNPKIPLKFVMEHGELFYRPDTSS
;
A
#
# COMPACT_ATOMS: atom_id res chain seq x y z
N MET A 1 25.23 -4.95 -32.80
CA MET A 1 24.17 -5.97 -32.72
C MET A 1 22.87 -5.34 -33.23
N PRO A 2 22.04 -6.05 -34.01
CA PRO A 2 20.72 -5.54 -34.39
C PRO A 2 19.81 -5.41 -33.16
N GLN A 3 18.84 -4.49 -33.22
CA GLN A 3 17.84 -4.34 -32.15
C GLN A 3 16.85 -5.51 -32.17
N HIS A 4 16.27 -5.81 -31.00
CA HIS A 4 15.23 -6.83 -30.86
C HIS A 4 13.95 -6.41 -31.62
N PRO A 5 13.22 -7.34 -32.28
CA PRO A 5 11.99 -7.01 -33.03
C PRO A 5 10.94 -6.26 -32.19
N ASP A 6 10.80 -6.61 -30.91
CA ASP A 6 9.82 -5.98 -30.01
C ASP A 6 10.15 -4.51 -29.64
N LYS A 7 11.28 -3.97 -30.07
CA LYS A 7 11.59 -2.54 -29.86
C LYS A 7 10.56 -1.62 -30.49
N ALA A 8 10.02 -2.01 -31.66
CA ALA A 8 8.96 -1.26 -32.32
C ALA A 8 7.67 -1.24 -31.48
N GLU A 9 7.37 -2.35 -30.79
CA GLU A 9 6.21 -2.44 -29.90
C GLU A 9 6.39 -1.60 -28.64
N LEU A 10 7.60 -1.61 -28.06
CA LEU A 10 7.93 -0.71 -26.96
C LEU A 10 7.73 0.75 -27.37
N ASP A 11 8.26 1.18 -28.52
CA ASP A 11 8.14 2.56 -29.01
C ASP A 11 6.69 2.97 -29.23
N ARG A 12 5.84 2.03 -29.68
CA ARG A 12 4.40 2.24 -29.85
C ARG A 12 3.68 2.45 -28.52
N LEU A 13 4.05 1.71 -27.48
CA LEU A 13 3.41 1.75 -26.15
C LEU A 13 3.93 2.89 -25.27
N PHE A 14 5.19 3.27 -25.43
CA PHE A 14 5.88 4.15 -24.48
C PHE A 14 5.29 5.56 -24.32
N PRO A 15 4.67 6.20 -25.34
CA PRO A 15 3.97 7.47 -25.15
C PRO A 15 2.89 7.40 -24.06
N TYR A 16 2.09 6.34 -24.03
CA TYR A 16 1.04 6.14 -23.01
C TYR A 16 1.64 5.89 -21.62
N VAL A 17 2.77 5.18 -21.55
CA VAL A 17 3.52 4.99 -20.29
C VAL A 17 4.00 6.33 -19.76
N ARG A 18 4.49 7.23 -20.63
CA ARG A 18 4.90 8.59 -20.22
C ARG A 18 3.72 9.44 -19.75
N GLU A 19 2.55 9.31 -20.36
CA GLU A 19 1.33 9.99 -19.88
C GLU A 19 0.93 9.49 -18.49
N TYR A 20 1.00 8.18 -18.26
CA TYR A 20 0.73 7.60 -16.94
C TYR A 20 1.74 8.06 -15.88
N GLN A 21 3.03 8.13 -16.24
CA GLN A 21 4.07 8.72 -15.40
C GLN A 21 3.79 10.21 -15.12
N ALA A 22 3.37 10.99 -16.12
CA ALA A 22 3.03 12.40 -15.93
C ALA A 22 1.85 12.59 -14.99
N LEU A 23 0.85 11.70 -15.05
CA LEU A 23 -0.23 11.66 -14.07
C LEU A 23 0.29 11.32 -12.67
N ALA A 24 1.10 10.26 -12.53
CA ALA A 24 1.75 9.90 -11.27
C ALA A 24 2.52 11.06 -10.63
N SER A 25 3.31 11.78 -11.43
CA SER A 25 4.11 12.92 -10.94
C SER A 25 3.25 14.06 -10.41
N LYS A 26 2.07 14.32 -10.99
CA LYS A 26 1.11 15.30 -10.44
C LYS A 26 0.61 14.92 -9.03
N HIS A 27 0.64 13.63 -8.70
CA HIS A 27 0.23 13.08 -7.40
C HIS A 27 1.42 12.74 -6.49
N GLY A 28 2.62 13.28 -6.79
CA GLY A 28 3.80 13.12 -5.94
C GLY A 28 4.52 11.78 -6.11
N ILE A 29 4.23 11.01 -7.16
CA ILE A 29 4.90 9.74 -7.45
C ILE A 29 5.99 9.98 -8.50
N GLY A 30 7.25 9.84 -8.07
CA GLY A 30 8.42 10.13 -8.90
C GLY A 30 8.67 9.10 -10.01
N ASP A 31 8.37 7.83 -9.77
CA ASP A 31 8.62 6.73 -10.71
C ASP A 31 7.53 5.65 -10.58
N ILE A 32 6.80 5.39 -11.66
CA ILE A 32 5.74 4.36 -11.70
C ILE A 32 6.28 2.92 -11.64
N PHE A 33 7.56 2.71 -11.99
CA PHE A 33 8.20 1.40 -12.06
C PHE A 33 8.99 1.03 -10.80
N GLN A 34 9.14 1.95 -9.84
CA GLN A 34 9.77 1.68 -8.54
C GLN A 34 8.74 1.66 -7.41
N ASP A 35 8.99 0.85 -6.38
CA ASP A 35 8.24 0.82 -5.11
C ASP A 35 6.70 0.76 -5.26
N ASN A 36 6.22 0.08 -6.31
CA ASN A 36 4.80 0.01 -6.69
C ASN A 36 4.16 1.36 -7.04
N GLY A 37 4.93 2.36 -7.51
CA GLY A 37 4.42 3.71 -7.82
C GLY A 37 3.20 3.72 -8.72
N GLY A 38 3.20 2.92 -9.80
CA GLY A 38 2.05 2.81 -10.69
C GLY A 38 0.79 2.22 -10.03
N LYS A 39 0.94 1.39 -8.98
CA LYS A 39 -0.18 0.88 -8.19
C LYS A 39 -0.63 1.90 -7.16
N LEU A 40 0.31 2.54 -6.47
CA LEU A 40 0.02 3.61 -5.52
C LEU A 40 -0.84 4.70 -6.16
N LEU A 41 -0.56 5.06 -7.42
CA LEU A 41 -1.40 6.02 -8.16
C LEU A 41 -2.87 5.59 -8.23
N GLN A 42 -3.15 4.33 -8.61
CA GLN A 42 -4.53 3.81 -8.67
C GLN A 42 -5.24 3.97 -7.32
N MET A 43 -4.55 3.62 -6.24
CA MET A 43 -5.07 3.71 -4.89
C MET A 43 -5.36 5.16 -4.47
N LEU A 44 -4.45 6.10 -4.75
CA LEU A 44 -4.66 7.52 -4.43
C LEU A 44 -5.84 8.12 -5.21
N LEU A 45 -5.95 7.82 -6.51
CA LEU A 45 -7.03 8.33 -7.35
C LEU A 45 -8.42 7.81 -6.92
N ILE A 46 -8.50 6.56 -6.48
CA ILE A 46 -9.77 5.95 -6.05
C ILE A 46 -10.18 6.39 -4.65
N THR A 47 -9.22 6.57 -3.74
CA THR A 47 -9.49 7.00 -2.36
C THR A 47 -9.64 8.51 -2.21
N GLY A 48 -9.20 9.29 -3.20
CA GLY A 48 -9.12 10.75 -3.12
C GLY A 48 -8.00 11.26 -2.21
N LEU A 49 -7.12 10.37 -1.73
CA LEU A 49 -6.02 10.73 -0.84
C LEU A 49 -4.84 11.37 -1.58
N LYS A 50 -4.06 12.17 -0.85
CA LYS A 50 -2.82 12.78 -1.32
C LYS A 50 -1.64 12.16 -0.57
N SER A 51 -0.62 11.70 -1.29
CA SER A 51 0.63 11.23 -0.69
C SER A 51 1.28 12.35 0.12
N THR A 52 1.82 12.03 1.29
CA THR A 52 2.54 12.98 2.15
C THR A 52 3.99 13.19 1.70
N GLY A 53 4.52 12.33 0.81
CA GLY A 53 5.86 12.43 0.23
C GLY A 53 7.03 12.27 1.21
N GLY A 54 6.75 12.07 2.50
CA GLY A 54 7.75 11.92 3.55
C GLY A 54 8.16 10.47 3.78
N ARG A 55 9.45 10.25 4.09
CA ARG A 55 9.93 8.96 4.63
C ARG A 55 9.60 8.78 6.12
N GLU A 56 9.21 9.87 6.79
CA GLU A 56 8.84 9.91 8.20
C GLU A 56 7.40 10.43 8.32
N GLY A 57 6.46 9.57 8.70
CA GLY A 57 5.05 9.92 8.83
C GLY A 57 4.13 8.84 8.27
N ASN A 58 2.83 9.11 8.31
CA ASN A 58 1.82 8.27 7.68
C ASN A 58 1.82 8.50 6.16
N ASP A 59 1.45 7.47 5.41
CA ASP A 59 1.64 7.39 3.95
C ASP A 59 0.81 8.43 3.15
N ALA A 60 -0.38 8.82 3.64
CA ALA A 60 -1.27 9.74 2.92
C ALA A 60 -2.18 10.57 3.83
N ARG A 61 -2.80 11.61 3.26
CA ARG A 61 -3.78 12.47 3.92
C ARG A 61 -4.99 12.79 3.04
N ASP A 62 -6.14 13.02 3.65
CA ASP A 62 -7.33 13.54 2.96
C ASP A 62 -7.33 15.08 2.87
N GLU A 63 -8.41 15.66 2.33
CA GLU A 63 -8.56 17.11 2.21
C GLU A 63 -8.83 17.82 3.55
N ALA A 64 -9.35 17.09 4.54
CA ALA A 64 -9.57 17.60 5.89
C ALA A 64 -8.30 17.56 6.76
N GLY A 65 -7.22 16.93 6.25
CA GLY A 65 -5.95 16.79 6.95
C GLY A 65 -5.84 15.55 7.83
N ASN A 66 -6.80 14.62 7.75
CA ASN A 66 -6.68 13.33 8.43
C ASN A 66 -5.60 12.49 7.76
N GLU A 67 -4.79 11.81 8.55
CA GLU A 67 -3.70 10.96 8.07
C GLU A 67 -4.10 9.47 8.03
N TYR A 68 -3.48 8.74 7.09
CA TYR A 68 -3.78 7.35 6.79
C TYR A 68 -2.50 6.57 6.49
N GLU A 69 -2.47 5.30 6.91
CA GLU A 69 -1.46 4.33 6.48
C GLU A 69 -1.94 3.61 5.22
N LEU A 70 -1.05 3.41 4.25
CA LEU A 70 -1.34 2.71 3.00
C LEU A 70 -0.50 1.45 2.89
N LYS A 71 -1.14 0.30 2.67
CA LYS A 71 -0.44 -0.95 2.38
C LYS A 71 -1.04 -1.63 1.16
N SER A 72 -0.20 -2.32 0.40
CA SER A 72 -0.64 -3.10 -0.75
C SER A 72 -0.07 -4.50 -0.74
N VAL A 73 -0.75 -5.42 -1.42
CA VAL A 73 -0.28 -6.77 -1.66
C VAL A 73 -0.58 -7.18 -3.10
N ASN A 74 0.36 -7.89 -3.74
CA ASN A 74 0.08 -8.63 -4.97
C ASN A 74 -0.32 -10.07 -4.58
N ALA A 75 -1.61 -10.38 -4.68
CA ALA A 75 -2.19 -11.65 -4.31
C ALA A 75 -1.68 -12.83 -5.15
N LEU A 76 -1.08 -12.57 -6.32
CA LEU A 76 -0.41 -13.60 -7.12
C LEU A 76 0.95 -14.03 -6.52
N LEU A 77 1.56 -13.20 -5.68
CA LEU A 77 2.91 -13.42 -5.14
C LEU A 77 2.91 -13.75 -3.64
N THR A 78 2.00 -13.15 -2.86
CA THR A 78 1.93 -13.38 -1.42
C THR A 78 0.53 -13.15 -0.88
N LYS A 79 0.22 -13.77 0.26
CA LYS A 79 -1.07 -13.66 0.96
C LYS A 79 -0.94 -12.86 2.25
N SER A 80 0.02 -11.96 2.33
CA SER A 80 0.28 -11.17 3.54
C SER A 80 0.85 -9.80 3.22
N PHE A 81 0.37 -8.79 3.94
CA PHE A 81 0.88 -7.43 3.90
C PHE A 81 2.12 -7.31 4.78
N SER A 82 3.16 -6.63 4.28
CA SER A 82 4.28 -6.14 5.08
C SER A 82 3.86 -4.96 5.96
N THR A 83 4.63 -4.69 7.00
CA THR A 83 4.44 -3.52 7.87
C THR A 83 5.73 -2.71 7.94
N HIS A 84 6.49 -2.83 9.04
CA HIS A 84 7.69 -2.05 9.31
C HIS A 84 8.89 -2.96 9.63
N HIS A 85 10.07 -2.67 9.09
CA HIS A 85 11.29 -3.46 9.32
C HIS A 85 11.84 -3.36 10.75
N HIS A 86 11.47 -2.30 11.47
CA HIS A 86 11.88 -2.04 12.86
C HIS A 86 10.63 -1.79 13.70
N MET A 87 9.77 -2.80 13.85
CA MET A 87 8.52 -2.64 14.60
C MET A 87 8.81 -2.57 16.11
N ASN A 88 8.34 -1.51 16.74
CA ASN A 88 8.54 -1.19 18.17
C ASN A 88 7.35 -0.36 18.72
N PRO A 89 7.27 -0.12 20.05
CA PRO A 89 6.15 0.59 20.67
C PRO A 89 5.90 2.01 20.11
N THR A 90 6.95 2.73 19.69
CA THR A 90 6.81 4.06 19.08
C THR A 90 6.07 3.99 17.75
N ILE A 91 6.39 3.01 16.91
CA ILE A 91 5.68 2.78 15.64
C ILE A 91 4.23 2.32 15.90
N LEU A 92 4.03 1.41 16.87
CA LEU A 92 2.70 0.93 17.24
C LEU A 92 1.79 2.06 17.76
N ALA A 93 2.33 3.00 18.54
CA ALA A 93 1.59 4.16 19.01
C ALA A 93 1.08 5.03 17.85
N LYS A 94 1.88 5.22 16.79
CA LYS A 94 1.46 5.92 15.56
C LYS A 94 0.38 5.14 14.83
N TYR A 95 0.58 3.84 14.66
CA TYR A 95 -0.35 2.96 13.95
C TYR A 95 -1.74 2.88 14.58
N ARG A 96 -1.85 3.06 15.90
CA ARG A 96 -3.11 3.12 16.63
C ARG A 96 -3.90 4.42 16.44
N GLN A 97 -3.31 5.45 15.82
CA GLN A 97 -3.94 6.76 15.65
C GLN A 97 -4.59 6.95 14.28
N VAL A 98 -4.33 6.07 13.32
CA VAL A 98 -4.75 6.26 11.92
C VAL A 98 -5.51 5.08 11.37
N VAL A 99 -6.37 5.36 10.39
CA VAL A 99 -7.02 4.34 9.56
C VAL A 99 -6.03 3.84 8.52
N TRP A 100 -6.12 2.55 8.20
CA TRP A 100 -5.30 1.92 7.17
C TRP A 100 -6.16 1.61 5.95
N PHE A 101 -5.65 1.92 4.76
CA PHE A 101 -6.18 1.39 3.52
C PHE A 101 -5.28 0.27 2.99
N MET A 102 -5.91 -0.90 2.78
CA MET A 102 -5.25 -2.15 2.41
C MET A 102 -5.67 -2.53 0.99
N ALA A 103 -4.80 -2.27 0.02
CA ALA A 103 -5.07 -2.51 -1.39
C ALA A 103 -4.61 -3.92 -1.84
N VAL A 104 -5.49 -4.65 -2.51
CA VAL A 104 -5.25 -5.99 -3.03
C VAL A 104 -5.12 -5.90 -4.55
N TYR A 105 -3.96 -6.28 -5.08
CA TYR A 105 -3.68 -6.33 -6.50
C TYR A 105 -3.51 -7.77 -6.98
N GLU A 106 -3.79 -8.01 -8.26
CA GLU A 106 -3.30 -9.16 -9.00
C GLU A 106 -2.46 -8.66 -10.18
N GLY A 107 -1.14 -8.91 -10.13
CA GLY A 107 -0.23 -8.29 -11.10
C GLY A 107 -0.20 -6.77 -10.89
N ILE A 108 -0.68 -6.01 -11.87
CA ILE A 108 -0.84 -4.55 -11.82
C ILE A 108 -2.29 -4.10 -11.58
N GLU A 109 -3.25 -5.04 -11.61
CA GLU A 109 -4.68 -4.76 -11.54
C GLU A 109 -5.15 -4.65 -10.09
N LEU A 110 -5.74 -3.52 -9.71
CA LEU A 110 -6.37 -3.38 -8.40
C LEU A 110 -7.67 -4.18 -8.33
N ARG A 111 -7.78 -5.07 -7.35
CA ARG A 111 -8.95 -5.94 -7.15
C ARG A 111 -9.87 -5.51 -6.02
N ALA A 112 -9.30 -4.91 -4.97
CA ALA A 112 -10.08 -4.39 -3.86
C ALA A 112 -9.25 -3.40 -3.02
N ILE A 113 -9.93 -2.50 -2.33
CA ILE A 113 -9.37 -1.73 -1.21
C ILE A 113 -10.24 -2.00 0.01
N TYR A 114 -9.61 -2.36 1.11
CA TYR A 114 -10.26 -2.50 2.41
C TYR A 114 -9.81 -1.38 3.34
N ARG A 115 -10.75 -0.83 4.10
CA ARG A 115 -10.50 0.12 5.16
C ARG A 115 -10.44 -0.61 6.51
N MET A 116 -9.37 -0.40 7.26
CA MET A 116 -9.14 -0.98 8.58
C MET A 116 -9.00 0.14 9.61
N THR A 117 -9.86 0.14 10.63
CA THR A 117 -9.70 1.04 11.79
C THR A 117 -8.63 0.49 12.75
N PRO A 118 -8.09 1.32 13.65
CA PRO A 118 -7.21 0.84 14.73
C PRO A 118 -7.81 -0.33 15.52
N ALA A 119 -9.12 -0.31 15.78
CA ALA A 119 -9.82 -1.38 16.49
C ALA A 119 -9.78 -2.72 15.72
N ASN A 120 -9.86 -2.68 14.38
CA ASN A 120 -9.73 -3.89 13.56
C ASN A 120 -8.31 -4.49 13.65
N LEU A 121 -7.29 -3.65 13.81
CA LEU A 121 -5.87 -4.05 13.79
C LEU A 121 -5.27 -4.30 15.19
N GLU A 122 -5.95 -3.89 16.26
CA GLU A 122 -5.46 -4.02 17.64
C GLU A 122 -5.02 -5.44 18.03
N PRO A 123 -5.67 -6.54 17.58
CA PRO A 123 -5.16 -7.89 17.85
C PRO A 123 -3.71 -8.12 17.39
N TYR A 124 -3.30 -7.47 16.28
CA TYR A 124 -1.92 -7.52 15.80
C TYR A 124 -1.01 -6.57 16.57
N PHE A 125 -1.47 -5.34 16.85
CA PHE A 125 -0.68 -4.36 17.60
C PHE A 125 -0.32 -4.86 19.00
N SER A 126 -1.33 -5.32 19.75
CA SER A 126 -1.13 -5.94 21.07
C SER A 126 -0.22 -7.18 21.02
N LYS A 127 -0.36 -8.03 19.99
CA LYS A 127 0.50 -9.20 19.80
C LYS A 127 1.97 -8.82 19.56
N TRP A 128 2.21 -7.80 18.74
CA TRP A 128 3.57 -7.33 18.44
C TRP A 128 4.19 -6.59 19.63
N GLU A 129 3.42 -5.76 20.33
CA GLU A 129 3.87 -5.08 21.54
C GLU A 129 4.30 -6.08 22.61
N ARG A 130 3.47 -7.09 22.90
CA ARG A 130 3.81 -8.17 23.83
C ARG A 130 5.08 -8.89 23.41
N LYS A 131 5.17 -9.30 22.14
CA LYS A 131 6.36 -9.97 21.62
C LYS A 131 7.62 -9.12 21.76
N TRP A 132 7.54 -7.80 21.55
CA TRP A 132 8.67 -6.89 21.70
C TRP A 132 9.15 -6.86 23.16
N HIS A 133 8.23 -6.78 24.13
CA HIS A 133 8.55 -6.87 25.57
C HIS A 133 9.13 -8.23 25.95
N ASP A 134 8.51 -9.33 25.53
CA ASP A 134 8.96 -10.69 25.80
C ASP A 134 10.35 -10.97 25.22
N SER A 135 10.72 -10.26 24.15
CA SER A 135 12.04 -10.37 23.50
C SER A 135 13.08 -9.42 24.09
N GLY A 136 12.82 -8.78 25.23
CA GLY A 136 13.75 -7.88 25.91
C GLY A 136 13.92 -6.53 25.19
N GLY A 137 12.90 -6.06 24.48
CA GLY A 137 12.96 -4.78 23.75
C GLY A 137 13.59 -4.87 22.35
N LYS A 138 13.62 -6.06 21.76
CA LYS A 138 14.14 -6.27 20.41
C LYS A 138 13.08 -5.98 19.35
N ASP A 139 13.41 -5.08 18.42
CA ASP A 139 12.55 -4.76 17.28
C ASP A 139 12.17 -5.99 16.46
N ILE A 140 10.89 -6.02 16.07
CA ILE A 140 10.34 -7.13 15.28
C ILE A 140 10.53 -6.80 13.80
N ASN A 141 11.24 -7.67 13.09
CA ASN A 141 11.49 -7.46 11.67
C ASN A 141 10.25 -7.80 10.82
N ASN A 142 9.63 -6.76 10.25
CA ASN A 142 8.59 -6.84 9.21
C ASN A 142 7.49 -7.86 9.52
N PRO A 143 6.81 -7.76 10.68
CA PRO A 143 5.70 -8.64 10.98
C PRO A 143 4.58 -8.46 9.96
N LYS A 144 3.81 -9.53 9.73
CA LYS A 144 2.86 -9.61 8.62
C LYS A 144 1.42 -9.60 9.11
N ILE A 145 0.54 -9.00 8.30
CA ILE A 145 -0.92 -9.12 8.44
C ILE A 145 -1.44 -9.99 7.28
N PRO A 146 -2.09 -11.14 7.53
CA PRO A 146 -2.64 -12.00 6.50
C PRO A 146 -3.74 -11.28 5.69
N LEU A 147 -3.76 -11.52 4.38
CA LEU A 147 -4.80 -11.02 3.48
C LEU A 147 -6.20 -11.47 3.93
N LYS A 148 -6.33 -12.74 4.33
CA LYS A 148 -7.60 -13.31 4.82
C LYS A 148 -8.17 -12.51 5.99
N PHE A 149 -7.33 -12.11 6.95
CA PHE A 149 -7.74 -11.30 8.10
C PHE A 149 -8.28 -9.94 7.65
N VAL A 150 -7.61 -9.27 6.71
CA VAL A 150 -8.07 -7.98 6.16
C VAL A 150 -9.43 -8.14 5.46
N MET A 151 -9.62 -9.22 4.71
CA MET A 151 -10.89 -9.48 4.02
C MET A 151 -12.05 -9.79 4.99
N GLU A 152 -11.76 -10.45 6.12
CA GLU A 152 -12.76 -10.83 7.12
C GLU A 152 -13.15 -9.70 8.06
N HIS A 153 -12.21 -8.79 8.38
CA HIS A 153 -12.39 -7.77 9.41
C HIS A 153 -12.38 -6.33 8.89
N GLY A 154 -12.06 -6.13 7.61
CA GLY A 154 -12.03 -4.82 6.97
C GLY A 154 -13.37 -4.44 6.33
N GLU A 155 -13.65 -3.15 6.32
CA GLU A 155 -14.73 -2.58 5.53
C GLU A 155 -14.31 -2.54 4.06
N LEU A 156 -15.09 -3.14 3.16
CA LEU A 156 -14.81 -3.05 1.73
C LEU A 156 -15.05 -1.62 1.25
N PHE A 157 -13.98 -0.92 0.88
CA PHE A 157 -14.04 0.46 0.41
C PHE A 157 -14.25 0.55 -1.10
N TYR A 158 -13.54 -0.31 -1.84
CA TYR A 158 -13.61 -0.34 -3.29
C TYR A 158 -13.46 -1.77 -3.81
N ARG A 159 -14.22 -2.08 -4.85
CA ARG A 159 -14.05 -3.24 -5.72
C ARG A 159 -14.42 -2.78 -7.15
N PRO A 160 -13.59 -3.07 -8.17
CA PRO A 160 -13.97 -2.77 -9.55
C PRO A 160 -15.26 -3.49 -9.91
N ASP A 161 -16.15 -2.83 -10.64
CA ASP A 161 -17.33 -3.48 -11.19
C ASP A 161 -16.88 -4.62 -12.12
N THR A 162 -17.32 -5.84 -11.84
CA THR A 162 -17.18 -6.96 -12.77
C THR A 162 -18.19 -6.78 -13.90
N SER A 163 -17.98 -5.80 -14.76
CA SER A 163 -18.63 -5.74 -16.06
C SER A 163 -17.79 -6.59 -17.01
N SER A 164 -18.14 -7.87 -17.11
CA SER A 164 -17.66 -8.79 -18.16
C SER A 164 -18.46 -8.58 -19.42
#